data_AF-A0A2M7JR35-F1
#
_entry.id   AF-A0A2M7JR35-F1
#
_cell.length_a   1.000
_cell.length_b   1.000
_cell.length_c   1.000
_cell.angle_alpha   90.00
_cell.angle_beta   90.00
_cell.angle_gamma   90.00
#
_symmetry.space_group_name_H-M   'P 1'
#
loop_
_entity.id
_entity.type
_entity.pdbx_description
1 polymer ?
#
loop_
_entity_poly.entity_id
_entity_poly.type
_entity_poly.pdbx_seq_one_letter_code
_entity_poly.pdbx_strand_id
1 'polypeptide(L)'
;MNKETLQEWKQTLLQEIEDLKARLAPIETEIRVKQEKLVAIDRLLNLETQPFEVIPALKNNSAARTTGKRKTADVAYEVLKNAGTPMHYRDLYEAILKTGFEVRGENPAANLIAHVSIDPRFKRVKRGTYALKGWRLARKKASRKKLKRRI
;
A
#
# COMPACT_ATOMS: atom_id res chain seq x y z
N MET A 1 -6.92 -34.24 -34.66
CA MET A 1 -6.45 -34.09 -33.26
C MET A 1 -7.56 -34.64 -32.38
N ASN A 2 -7.32 -35.76 -31.70
CA ASN A 2 -8.39 -36.53 -31.07
C ASN A 2 -8.72 -35.95 -29.68
N LYS A 3 -10.01 -35.90 -29.33
CA LYS A 3 -10.47 -35.37 -28.04
C LYS A 3 -9.81 -36.05 -26.84
N GLU A 4 -9.50 -37.34 -26.98
CA GLU A 4 -8.81 -38.17 -26.00
C GLU A 4 -7.37 -37.69 -25.73
N THR A 5 -6.57 -37.46 -26.78
CA THR A 5 -5.20 -36.92 -26.66
C THR A 5 -5.15 -35.54 -25.97
N LEU A 6 -6.17 -34.70 -26.18
CA LEU A 6 -6.28 -33.40 -25.50
C LEU A 6 -6.64 -33.55 -24.01
N GLN A 7 -7.42 -34.57 -23.64
CA GLN A 7 -7.72 -34.86 -22.24
C GLN A 7 -6.50 -35.40 -21.51
N GLU A 8 -5.73 -36.28 -22.13
CA GLU A 8 -4.48 -36.80 -21.58
C GLU A 8 -3.50 -35.67 -21.29
N TRP A 9 -3.25 -34.79 -22.27
CA TRP A 9 -2.35 -33.65 -22.09
C TRP A 9 -2.83 -32.70 -20.99
N LYS A 10 -4.14 -32.47 -20.90
CA LYS A 10 -4.72 -31.68 -19.81
C LYS A 10 -4.41 -32.33 -18.45
N GLN A 11 -4.57 -33.63 -18.30
CA GLN A 11 -4.28 -34.33 -17.05
C GLN A 11 -2.79 -34.30 -16.72
N THR A 12 -1.91 -34.49 -17.71
CA THR A 12 -0.46 -34.37 -17.53
C THR A 12 -0.08 -32.99 -17.00
N LEU A 13 -0.60 -31.92 -17.63
CA LEU A 13 -0.33 -30.54 -17.20
C LEU A 13 -0.87 -30.26 -15.79
N LEU A 14 -2.03 -30.81 -15.43
CA LEU A 14 -2.57 -30.67 -14.07
C LEU A 14 -1.66 -31.33 -13.04
N GLN A 15 -1.15 -32.52 -13.34
CA GLN A 15 -0.23 -33.23 -12.46
C GLN A 15 1.09 -32.48 -12.30
N GLU A 16 1.66 -31.96 -13.39
CA GLU A 16 2.89 -31.15 -13.35
C GLU A 16 2.71 -29.89 -12.49
N ILE A 17 1.55 -29.22 -12.60
CA ILE A 17 1.23 -28.04 -11.77
C ILE A 17 1.19 -28.42 -10.29
N GLU A 18 0.53 -29.54 -9.94
CA GLU A 18 0.47 -30.00 -8.56
C GLU A 18 1.85 -30.39 -8.02
N ASP A 19 2.67 -31.07 -8.81
CA ASP A 19 4.04 -31.43 -8.44
C ASP A 19 4.91 -30.18 -8.21
N LEU A 20 4.76 -29.15 -9.06
CA LEU A 20 5.46 -27.88 -8.89
C LEU A 20 5.04 -27.15 -7.62
N LYS A 21 3.73 -27.13 -7.29
CA LYS A 21 3.25 -26.56 -6.03
C LYS A 21 3.77 -27.33 -4.82
N ALA A 22 3.79 -28.67 -4.90
CA ALA A 22 4.31 -29.52 -3.84
C ALA A 22 5.80 -29.26 -3.57
N ARG A 23 6.59 -28.96 -4.62
CA ARG A 23 8.00 -28.53 -4.49
C ARG A 23 8.16 -27.11 -3.96
N LEU A 24 7.21 -26.21 -4.26
CA LEU A 24 7.25 -24.82 -3.79
C LEU A 24 6.93 -24.70 -2.29
N ALA A 25 5.97 -25.48 -1.78
CA ALA A 25 5.52 -25.44 -0.38
C ALA A 25 6.64 -25.56 0.69
N PRO A 26 7.60 -26.52 0.59
CA PRO A 26 8.71 -26.59 1.55
C PRO A 26 9.65 -25.38 1.43
N ILE A 27 9.91 -24.90 0.21
CA ILE A 27 10.75 -23.73 -0.04
C ILE A 27 10.12 -22.48 0.57
N GLU A 28 8.81 -22.28 0.41
CA GLU A 28 8.08 -21.18 1.04
C GLU A 28 8.17 -21.24 2.57
N THR A 29 8.08 -22.44 3.14
CA THR A 29 8.25 -22.65 4.58
C THR A 29 9.66 -22.29 5.04
N GLU A 30 10.69 -22.71 4.30
CA GLU A 30 12.07 -22.34 4.58
C GLU A 30 12.31 -20.83 4.48
N ILE A 31 11.77 -20.18 3.46
CA ILE A 31 11.83 -18.73 3.29
C ILE A 31 11.20 -18.05 4.51
N ARG A 32 10.02 -18.51 4.96
CA ARG A 32 9.34 -17.97 6.14
C ARG A 32 10.22 -18.08 7.39
N VAL A 33 10.81 -19.25 7.64
CA VAL A 33 11.70 -19.46 8.79
C VAL A 33 12.92 -18.54 8.71
N LYS A 34 13.53 -18.36 7.53
CA LYS A 34 14.68 -17.45 7.35
C LYS A 34 14.27 -15.97 7.55
N GLN A 35 13.07 -15.58 7.11
CA GLN A 35 12.54 -14.23 7.35
C GLN A 35 12.33 -13.96 8.84
N GLU A 36 11.81 -14.92 9.61
CA GLU A 36 11.66 -14.79 11.07
C GLU A 36 13.03 -14.63 11.75
N LYS A 37 14.03 -15.43 11.34
CA LYS A 37 15.41 -15.30 11.83
C LYS A 37 16.01 -13.93 11.52
N LEU A 38 15.80 -13.41 10.31
CA LEU A 38 16.29 -12.08 9.92
C LEU A 38 15.71 -10.99 10.82
N VAL A 39 14.40 -11.03 11.07
CA VAL A 39 13.74 -10.07 11.97
C VAL A 39 14.28 -10.16 13.39
N ALA A 40 14.58 -11.37 13.88
CA ALA A 40 15.20 -11.54 15.20
C ALA A 40 16.60 -10.91 15.25
N ILE A 41 17.42 -11.09 14.20
CA ILE A 41 18.75 -10.49 14.10
C ILE A 41 18.64 -8.96 14.03
N ASP A 42 17.75 -8.40 13.22
CA ASP A 42 17.53 -6.95 13.14
C ASP A 42 17.17 -6.35 14.51
N ARG A 43 16.41 -7.07 15.34
CA ARG A 43 16.09 -6.62 16.70
C ARG A 43 17.32 -6.61 17.60
N LEU A 44 18.17 -7.64 17.52
CA LEU A 44 19.41 -7.71 18.30
C LEU A 44 20.39 -6.60 17.90
N LEU A 45 20.58 -6.38 16.60
CA LEU A 45 21.42 -5.30 16.11
C LEU A 45 20.94 -3.93 16.60
N ASN A 46 19.62 -3.69 16.58
CA ASN A 46 19.05 -2.43 17.07
C ASN A 46 19.13 -2.25 18.60
N LEU A 47 19.28 -3.35 19.36
CA LEU A 47 19.50 -3.31 20.82
C LEU A 47 20.95 -2.98 21.16
N GLU A 48 21.91 -3.44 20.36
CA GLU A 48 23.34 -3.13 20.53
C GLU A 48 23.71 -1.71 20.07
N THR A 49 22.91 -1.09 19.19
CA THR A 49 23.16 0.26 18.67
C THR A 49 22.58 1.39 19.51
N GLN A 50 22.46 1.24 20.84
CA GLN A 50 22.09 2.34 21.73
C GLN A 50 23.30 2.85 22.53
N PRO A 51 24.15 3.73 21.99
CA PRO A 51 24.77 4.73 22.84
C PRO A 51 23.65 5.62 23.36
N PHE A 52 23.58 5.74 24.69
CA PHE A 52 22.70 6.66 25.41
C PHE A 52 22.94 8.09 24.92
N GLU A 53 22.14 8.57 23.97
CA GLU A 53 22.20 9.98 23.54
C GLU A 53 20.93 10.73 23.97
N VAL A 54 21.21 11.75 24.77
CA VAL A 54 20.36 12.70 25.43
C VAL A 54 19.58 13.52 24.40
N ILE A 55 18.26 13.65 24.59
CA ILE A 55 17.40 14.58 23.83
C ILE A 55 17.78 16.01 24.27
N PRO A 56 18.15 16.95 23.36
CA PRO A 56 17.10 17.78 22.76
C PRO A 56 17.36 18.37 21.35
N ALA A 57 16.23 18.68 20.70
CA ALA A 57 16.05 19.66 19.64
C ALA A 57 16.30 19.25 18.17
N LEU A 58 15.25 19.51 17.38
CA LEU A 58 15.27 19.84 15.95
C LEU A 58 15.98 18.85 15.00
N LYS A 59 15.24 17.84 14.53
CA LYS A 59 15.18 17.45 13.10
C LYS A 59 14.18 16.32 12.94
N ASN A 60 12.93 16.67 12.66
CA ASN A 60 11.94 15.71 12.18
C ASN A 60 12.24 15.37 10.71
N ASN A 61 13.35 14.69 10.47
CA ASN A 61 13.51 13.76 9.36
C ASN A 61 13.11 12.39 9.88
N SER A 62 11.81 12.11 9.93
CA SER A 62 11.29 10.75 10.09
C SER A 62 11.48 9.98 8.79
N ALA A 63 12.75 9.78 8.42
CA ALA A 63 13.23 8.74 7.53
C ALA A 63 13.61 7.53 8.39
N ALA A 64 12.65 7.01 9.17
CA ALA A 64 12.80 5.74 9.84
C ALA A 64 12.28 4.64 8.90
N ARG A 65 13.25 3.98 8.27
CA ARG A 65 13.10 2.80 7.41
C ARG A 65 12.36 1.73 8.20
N THR A 66 11.17 1.38 7.76
CA THR A 66 10.53 0.11 8.12
C THR A 66 10.50 -0.76 6.88
N THR A 67 11.42 -1.73 6.85
CA THR A 67 11.36 -2.91 6.00
C THR A 67 10.13 -3.72 6.40
N GLY A 68 8.99 -3.40 5.79
CA GLY A 68 7.74 -4.11 5.98
C GLY A 68 6.89 -3.95 4.73
N LYS A 69 6.26 -5.04 4.27
CA LYS A 69 5.34 -5.10 3.11
C LYS A 69 4.77 -3.73 2.74
N ARG A 70 5.09 -3.21 1.55
CA ARG A 70 4.54 -1.94 1.02
C ARG A 70 3.02 -1.95 1.23
N LYS A 71 2.53 -1.05 2.09
CA LYS A 71 1.09 -0.95 2.35
C LYS A 71 0.46 -0.13 1.24
N THR A 72 -0.82 -0.36 0.97
CA THR A 72 -1.63 0.43 0.02
C THR A 72 -1.51 1.94 0.28
N ALA A 73 -1.44 2.34 1.55
CA ALA A 73 -1.26 3.74 1.94
C ALA A 73 0.12 4.30 1.58
N ASP A 74 1.19 3.50 1.65
CA ASP A 74 2.54 3.96 1.29
C ASP A 74 2.64 4.20 -0.23
N VAL A 75 2.07 3.29 -1.03
CA VAL A 75 2.03 3.45 -2.50
C VAL A 75 1.14 4.63 -2.90
N ALA A 76 -0.02 4.78 -2.26
CA ALA A 76 -0.89 5.94 -2.48
C ALA A 76 -0.20 7.27 -2.13
N TYR A 77 0.66 7.28 -1.11
CA TYR A 77 1.45 8.43 -0.74
C TYR A 77 2.48 8.78 -1.81
N GLU A 78 3.21 7.79 -2.34
CA GLU A 78 4.18 7.98 -3.43
C GLU A 78 3.50 8.52 -4.69
N VAL A 79 2.36 7.95 -5.07
CA VAL A 79 1.59 8.40 -6.25
C VAL A 79 1.13 9.85 -6.10
N LEU A 80 0.54 10.22 -4.96
CA LEU A 80 0.15 11.61 -4.72
C LEU A 80 1.36 12.54 -4.68
N LYS A 81 2.46 12.12 -4.04
CA LYS A 81 3.69 12.91 -3.96
C LYS A 81 4.25 13.20 -5.35
N ASN A 82 4.26 12.20 -6.24
CA ASN A 82 4.73 12.34 -7.62
C ASN A 82 3.78 13.17 -8.48
N ALA A 83 2.46 13.04 -8.28
CA ALA A 83 1.47 13.83 -9.00
C ALA A 83 1.48 15.32 -8.60
N GLY A 84 1.78 15.64 -7.34
CA GLY A 84 1.83 17.02 -6.84
C GLY A 84 0.47 17.73 -6.72
N THR A 85 -0.63 17.07 -7.12
CA THR A 85 -1.99 17.61 -7.10
C THR A 85 -2.99 16.68 -6.40
N PRO A 86 -4.06 17.19 -5.78
CA PRO A 86 -5.11 16.35 -5.21
C PRO A 86 -5.76 15.47 -6.28
N MET A 87 -5.94 14.17 -5.99
CA MET A 87 -6.53 13.22 -6.93
C MET A 87 -7.82 12.64 -6.39
N HIS A 88 -8.74 12.31 -7.31
CA HIS A 88 -9.91 11.51 -6.96
C HIS A 88 -9.51 10.06 -6.72
N TYR A 89 -10.22 9.35 -5.84
CA TYR A 89 -9.83 7.99 -5.43
C TYR A 89 -9.76 6.99 -6.60
N ARG A 90 -10.57 7.20 -7.65
CA ARG A 90 -10.52 6.39 -8.89
C ARG A 90 -9.22 6.63 -9.65
N ASP A 91 -8.88 7.89 -9.91
CA ASP A 91 -7.65 8.27 -10.60
C ASP A 91 -6.41 7.86 -9.79
N LEU A 92 -6.49 7.96 -8.46
CA LEU A 92 -5.44 7.49 -7.55
C LEU A 92 -5.28 5.98 -7.63
N TYR A 93 -6.39 5.23 -7.69
CA TYR A 93 -6.37 3.77 -7.87
C TYR A 93 -5.75 3.37 -9.22
N GLU A 94 -6.15 4.01 -10.32
CA GLU A 94 -5.56 3.76 -11.65
C GLU A 94 -4.06 4.07 -11.67
N ALA A 95 -3.63 5.14 -11.02
CA ALA A 95 -2.23 5.48 -10.91
C ALA A 95 -1.44 4.48 -10.05
N ILE A 96 -2.05 3.89 -9.02
CA ILE A 96 -1.47 2.78 -8.24
C ILE A 96 -1.36 1.50 -9.08
N LEU A 97 -2.35 1.18 -9.90
CA LEU A 97 -2.27 0.03 -10.82
C LEU A 97 -1.10 0.18 -11.80
N LYS A 98 -0.83 1.40 -12.28
CA LYS A 98 0.32 1.69 -13.15
C LYS A 98 1.68 1.45 -12.48
N THR A 99 1.76 1.45 -11.15
CA THR A 99 3.01 1.11 -10.44
C THR A 99 3.20 -0.40 -10.25
N GLY A 100 2.30 -1.24 -10.77
CA GLY A 100 2.33 -2.70 -10.61
C GLY A 100 1.92 -3.16 -9.21
N PHE A 101 1.26 -2.29 -8.42
CA PHE A 101 0.77 -2.63 -7.09
C PHE A 101 -0.72 -2.98 -7.15
N GLU A 102 -1.09 -4.16 -6.66
CA GLU A 102 -2.47 -4.62 -6.64
C GLU A 102 -3.12 -4.39 -5.26
N VAL A 103 -4.24 -3.68 -5.26
CA VAL A 103 -5.04 -3.50 -4.04
C VAL A 103 -5.99 -4.68 -3.93
N ARG A 104 -5.74 -5.56 -2.95
CA ARG A 104 -6.55 -6.77 -2.71
C ARG A 104 -7.96 -6.42 -2.19
N GLY A 105 -8.98 -7.18 -2.61
CA GLY A 105 -10.35 -7.13 -2.09
C GLY A 105 -11.43 -7.19 -3.19
N GLU A 106 -12.69 -7.36 -2.78
CA GLU A 106 -13.86 -7.41 -3.68
C GLU A 106 -14.12 -6.07 -4.40
N ASN A 107 -13.81 -4.94 -3.74
CA ASN A 107 -13.82 -3.61 -4.35
C ASN A 107 -12.51 -2.85 -4.03
N PRO A 108 -11.46 -3.04 -4.84
CA PRO A 108 -10.12 -2.47 -4.63
C PRO A 108 -10.11 -0.94 -4.46
N ALA A 109 -10.93 -0.23 -5.24
CA ALA A 109 -11.01 1.23 -5.19
C ALA A 109 -11.70 1.74 -3.91
N ALA A 110 -12.69 1.00 -3.39
CA ALA A 110 -13.30 1.31 -2.09
C ALA A 110 -12.36 0.95 -0.93
N ASN A 111 -11.59 -0.14 -1.05
CA ASN A 111 -10.61 -0.51 -0.04
C ASN A 111 -9.47 0.52 0.08
N LEU A 112 -9.05 1.10 -1.05
CA LEU A 112 -8.13 2.24 -1.07
C LEU A 112 -8.64 3.42 -0.22
N ILE A 113 -9.93 3.74 -0.29
CA ILE A 113 -10.54 4.81 0.51
C ILE A 113 -10.36 4.53 2.00
N ALA A 114 -10.62 3.30 2.45
CA ALA A 114 -10.50 2.92 3.86
C ALA A 114 -9.06 3.14 4.36
N HIS A 115 -8.07 2.63 3.64
CA HIS A 115 -6.65 2.80 3.97
C HIS A 115 -6.21 4.27 3.99
N VAL A 116 -6.61 5.05 2.99
CA VAL A 116 -6.25 6.48 2.88
C VAL A 116 -6.98 7.33 3.93
N SER A 117 -8.19 6.95 4.34
CA SER A 117 -8.95 7.70 5.36
C SER A 117 -8.43 7.53 6.78
N ILE A 118 -7.82 6.38 7.09
CA ILE A 118 -7.27 6.06 8.40
C ILE A 118 -5.88 6.69 8.57
N ASP A 119 -5.12 6.83 7.48
CA ASP A 119 -3.75 7.32 7.53
C ASP A 119 -3.69 8.87 7.71
N PRO A 120 -3.01 9.37 8.76
CA PRO A 120 -2.94 10.79 9.09
C PRO A 120 -2.11 11.64 8.11
N ARG A 121 -1.36 11.01 7.18
CA ARG A 121 -0.58 11.69 6.13
C ARG A 121 -1.49 12.30 5.06
N PHE A 122 -2.70 11.80 4.92
CA PHE A 122 -3.66 12.26 3.92
C PHE A 122 -4.67 13.25 4.51
N LYS A 123 -5.25 14.04 3.61
CA LYS A 123 -6.32 14.97 3.91
C LYS A 123 -7.35 14.92 2.80
N ARG A 124 -8.61 14.71 3.18
CA ARG A 124 -9.74 14.80 2.27
C ARG A 124 -10.06 16.26 1.97
N VAL A 125 -9.99 16.63 0.69
CA VAL A 125 -10.23 18.01 0.22
C VAL A 125 -11.68 18.19 -0.22
N LYS A 126 -12.23 17.17 -0.90
CA LYS A 126 -13.61 17.10 -1.41
C LYS A 126 -14.13 15.66 -1.32
N ARG A 127 -15.39 15.43 -1.69
CA ARG A 127 -15.96 14.07 -1.73
C ARG A 127 -15.12 13.19 -2.69
N GLY A 128 -14.46 12.17 -2.16
CA GLY A 128 -13.63 11.26 -2.95
C GLY A 128 -12.26 11.81 -3.38
N THR A 129 -11.88 13.03 -2.99
CA THR A 129 -10.60 13.65 -3.39
C THR A 129 -9.65 13.78 -2.21
N TYR A 130 -8.44 13.24 -2.38
CA TYR A 130 -7.41 13.17 -1.35
C TYR A 130 -6.16 13.92 -1.76
N ALA A 131 -5.47 14.46 -0.76
CA ALA A 131 -4.22 15.20 -0.91
C ALA A 131 -3.31 14.94 0.29
N LEU A 132 -2.03 15.29 0.17
CA LEU A 132 -1.08 15.18 1.28
C LEU A 132 -1.29 16.31 2.29
N LYS A 133 -1.24 15.98 3.59
CA LYS A 133 -1.49 16.93 4.69
C LYS A 133 -0.49 18.10 4.73
N GLY A 134 0.73 17.89 4.22
CA GLY A 134 1.77 18.92 4.11
C GLY A 134 1.60 19.90 2.95
N TRP A 135 0.66 19.66 2.03
CA TRP A 135 0.44 20.59 0.92
C TRP A 135 -0.29 21.84 1.40
N ARG A 136 0.27 23.01 1.05
CA ARG A 136 -0.41 24.30 1.13
C ARG A 136 -1.51 24.37 0.07
N LEU A 137 -2.56 23.59 0.27
CA LEU A 137 -3.78 23.72 -0.50
C LEU A 137 -4.43 25.03 -0.11
N ALA A 138 -4.47 25.98 -1.04
CA ALA A 138 -5.20 27.21 -0.86
C ALA A 138 -6.64 26.87 -0.45
N ARG A 139 -6.98 27.08 0.82
CA ARG A 139 -8.37 26.97 1.30
C ARG A 139 -9.17 28.03 0.55
N LYS A 140 -9.83 27.68 -0.55
CA LYS A 140 -10.92 28.51 -1.07
C LYS A 140 -11.99 28.54 0.02
N LYS A 141 -12.12 29.69 0.69
CA LYS A 141 -13.17 29.91 1.70
C LYS A 141 -14.51 29.60 1.04
N ALA A 142 -15.28 28.68 1.62
CA ALA A 142 -16.62 28.37 1.15
C ALA A 142 -17.45 29.66 1.21
N SER A 143 -17.91 30.15 0.06
CA SER A 143 -18.90 31.22 0.01
C SER A 143 -20.20 30.66 0.61
N ARG A 144 -20.47 30.97 1.88
CA ARG A 144 -21.78 30.76 2.49
C ARG A 144 -22.80 31.59 1.70
N LYS A 145 -23.47 30.98 0.73
CA LYS A 145 -24.61 31.62 0.06
C LYS A 145 -25.75 31.65 1.07
N LYS A 146 -25.95 32.81 1.72
CA LYS A 146 -27.09 33.10 2.60
C LYS A 146 -28.36 32.89 1.77
N LEU A 147 -29.09 31.80 2.03
CA LEU A 147 -30.42 31.59 1.49
C LEU A 147 -31.35 32.55 2.23
N LYS A 148 -31.68 33.68 1.59
CA LYS A 148 -32.75 34.58 2.07
C LYS A 148 -34.06 33.80 1.97
N ARG A 149 -34.63 33.42 3.11
CA ARG A 149 -36.05 33.12 3.25
C ARG A 149 -36.82 34.38 2.82
N ARG A 150 -37.65 34.29 1.79
CA ARG A 150 -38.69 35.27 1.52
C ARG A 150 -39.99 34.71 2.09
N ILE A 151 -40.64 35.59 2.84
CA ILE A 151 -41.98 35.55 3.42
C ILE A 151 -42.99 35.36 2.30
#